data_AF-R4MCP6-F1
#
_entry.id   AF-R4MCP6-F1
#
_cell.length_a   1.000
_cell.length_b   1.000
_cell.length_c   1.000
_cell.angle_alpha   90.00
_cell.angle_beta   90.00
_cell.angle_gamma   90.00
#
_symmetry.space_group_name_H-M   'P 1'
#
loop_
_entity.id
_entity.type
_entity.pdbx_description
1 polymer ?
#
loop_
_entity_poly.entity_id
_entity_poly.type
_entity_poly.pdbx_seq_one_letter_code
_entity_poly.pdbx_strand_id
1 'polypeptide(L)'
;MNSTNNLTPSSLREAFGHFPTGVVAIAAEVDGVRQGLAASTFVPVSLEPPLVSFCVQNTSTTWPKLTGVPMLGISVLGEAHDAAVRTLAAKTGDRFAGLETVSNDAGAVFIKGTSVWLESAIEQLVPAGDHTIVVLRVNQVKVDPNVAPIVFHRSVLRRLGV
;
A
#
# COMPACT_ATOMS: atom_id res chain seq x y z
N MET A 1 -21.26 16.34 -18.82
CA MET A 1 -20.55 16.30 -17.51
C MET A 1 -21.45 17.02 -16.52
N ASN A 2 -21.95 16.35 -15.49
CA ASN A 2 -22.69 17.04 -14.43
C ASN A 2 -21.66 17.70 -13.51
N SER A 3 -21.49 19.01 -13.64
CA SER A 3 -20.62 19.80 -12.77
C SER A 3 -21.27 19.91 -11.39
N THR A 4 -20.97 18.99 -10.48
CA THR A 4 -21.31 19.13 -9.07
C THR A 4 -20.35 20.13 -8.45
N ASN A 5 -20.78 21.39 -8.32
CA ASN A 5 -20.01 22.48 -7.73
C ASN A 5 -19.83 22.37 -6.20
N ASN A 6 -19.99 21.17 -5.63
CA ASN A 6 -19.95 20.92 -4.19
C ASN A 6 -18.89 19.84 -3.88
N LEU A 7 -17.72 20.28 -3.43
CA LEU A 7 -16.54 19.45 -3.14
C LEU A 7 -16.65 18.81 -1.74
N THR A 8 -17.69 18.02 -1.53
CA THR A 8 -17.87 17.24 -0.29
C THR A 8 -16.92 16.03 -0.24
N PRO A 9 -16.58 15.50 0.94
CA PRO A 9 -15.74 14.30 1.04
C PRO A 9 -16.30 13.08 0.29
N SER A 10 -17.63 12.90 0.24
CA SER A 10 -18.27 11.82 -0.50
C SER A 10 -18.17 12.00 -2.01
N SER A 11 -18.41 13.21 -2.53
CA SER A 11 -18.28 13.50 -3.96
C SER A 11 -16.83 13.38 -4.44
N LEU A 12 -15.85 13.81 -3.63
CA LEU A 12 -14.43 13.62 -3.92
C LEU A 12 -14.04 12.13 -3.91
N ARG A 13 -14.52 11.34 -2.93
CA ARG A 13 -14.26 9.89 -2.88
C ARG A 13 -14.81 9.17 -4.11
N GLU A 14 -16.03 9.53 -4.53
CA GLU A 14 -16.62 8.99 -5.75
C GLU A 14 -15.78 9.35 -6.96
N ALA A 15 -15.48 10.65 -7.15
CA ALA A 15 -14.70 11.14 -8.28
C ALA A 15 -13.30 10.50 -8.36
N PHE A 16 -12.56 10.42 -7.24
CA PHE A 16 -11.24 9.78 -7.20
C PHE A 16 -11.32 8.27 -7.45
N GLY A 17 -12.43 7.64 -7.09
CA GLY A 17 -12.68 6.23 -7.39
C GLY A 17 -12.72 5.90 -8.88
N HIS A 18 -12.89 6.89 -9.77
CA HIS A 18 -12.83 6.70 -11.23
C HIS A 18 -11.39 6.58 -11.78
N PHE A 19 -10.36 6.84 -10.97
CA PHE A 19 -8.97 6.61 -11.36
C PHE A 19 -8.51 5.23 -10.85
N PRO A 20 -8.27 4.25 -11.74
CA PRO A 20 -7.87 2.90 -11.33
C PRO A 20 -6.42 2.90 -10.81
N THR A 21 -6.16 2.18 -9.72
CA THR A 21 -4.81 2.00 -9.17
C THR A 21 -4.54 0.54 -8.81
N GLY A 22 -3.26 0.18 -8.71
CA GLY A 22 -2.87 -1.04 -8.01
C GLY A 22 -3.07 -0.91 -6.51
N VAL A 23 -3.02 -2.04 -5.80
CA VAL A 23 -3.03 -2.06 -4.34
C VAL A 23 -1.71 -2.64 -3.84
N VAL A 24 -1.09 -1.97 -2.87
CA VAL A 24 0.10 -2.46 -2.19
C VAL A 24 -0.22 -2.77 -0.73
N ALA A 25 0.43 -3.79 -0.18
CA ALA A 25 0.56 -3.98 1.24
C ALA A 25 1.87 -3.33 1.70
N ILE A 26 1.81 -2.55 2.78
CA ILE A 26 2.98 -1.96 3.43
C ILE A 26 3.05 -2.57 4.82
N ALA A 27 4.14 -3.29 5.12
CA ALA A 27 4.24 -4.08 6.32
C ALA A 27 5.66 -4.15 6.90
N ALA A 28 5.72 -4.27 8.21
CA ALA A 28 6.93 -4.56 8.96
C ALA A 28 6.60 -5.39 10.20
N GLU A 29 7.59 -6.05 10.76
CA GLU A 29 7.53 -6.77 12.02
C GLU A 29 8.04 -5.85 13.13
N VAL A 30 7.25 -5.70 14.19
CA VAL A 30 7.58 -4.89 15.37
C VAL A 30 7.38 -5.78 16.58
N ASP A 31 8.45 -6.02 17.34
CA ASP A 31 8.46 -6.88 18.52
C ASP A 31 7.86 -8.28 18.26
N GLY A 32 8.19 -8.87 17.11
CA GLY A 32 7.66 -10.18 16.69
C GLY A 32 6.22 -10.16 16.16
N VAL A 33 5.59 -8.97 16.06
CA VAL A 33 4.21 -8.81 15.59
C VAL A 33 4.19 -8.07 14.25
N ARG A 34 3.59 -8.71 13.23
CA ARG A 34 3.37 -8.10 11.93
C ARG A 34 2.40 -6.92 12.04
N GLN A 35 2.87 -5.74 11.64
CA GLN A 35 2.07 -4.53 11.47
C GLN A 35 1.99 -4.23 9.98
N GLY A 36 0.83 -3.79 9.50
CA GLY A 36 0.71 -3.41 8.10
C GLY A 36 -0.62 -2.82 7.73
N LEU A 37 -0.65 -2.19 6.56
CA LEU A 37 -1.81 -1.54 5.97
C LEU A 37 -1.84 -1.76 4.45
N ALA A 38 -3.03 -1.70 3.87
CA ALA A 38 -3.19 -1.61 2.43
C ALA A 38 -3.21 -0.14 1.98
N ALA A 39 -2.57 0.16 0.85
CA ALA A 39 -2.60 1.48 0.22
C ALA A 39 -2.89 1.34 -1.29
N SER A 40 -3.78 2.20 -1.79
CA SER A 40 -4.09 2.34 -3.23
C SER A 40 -3.53 3.65 -3.80
N THR A 41 -2.65 4.33 -3.05
CA THR A 41 -2.04 5.63 -3.34
C THR A 41 -0.55 5.51 -3.67
N PHE A 42 -0.08 4.30 -3.95
CA PHE A 42 1.32 4.03 -4.28
C PHE A 42 1.71 4.65 -5.62
N VAL A 43 2.85 5.32 -5.66
CA VAL A 43 3.39 5.98 -6.86
C VAL A 43 4.91 5.77 -6.93
N PRO A 44 5.46 5.29 -8.06
CA PRO A 44 6.89 5.40 -8.35
C PRO A 44 7.27 6.87 -8.57
N VAL A 45 8.32 7.36 -7.91
CA VAL A 45 8.66 8.80 -7.88
C VAL A 45 9.94 9.12 -8.66
N SER A 46 11.01 8.38 -8.43
CA SER A 46 12.33 8.66 -8.99
C SER A 46 13.09 7.38 -9.27
N LEU A 47 13.94 7.39 -10.29
CA LEU A 47 14.86 6.30 -10.60
C LEU A 47 16.23 6.52 -9.95
N GLU A 48 16.71 7.76 -9.90
CA GLU A 48 18.02 8.11 -9.32
C GLU A 48 17.92 9.40 -8.49
N PRO A 49 17.91 9.31 -7.15
CA PRO A 49 17.86 8.07 -6.36
C PRO A 49 16.53 7.30 -6.54
N PRO A 50 16.49 5.98 -6.23
CA PRO A 50 15.27 5.19 -6.40
C PRO A 50 14.26 5.51 -5.29
N LEU A 51 13.19 6.21 -5.65
CA LEU A 51 12.15 6.67 -4.72
C LEU A 51 10.76 6.21 -5.15
N VAL A 52 9.95 5.89 -4.15
CA VAL A 52 8.50 5.65 -4.26
C VAL A 52 7.77 6.49 -3.23
N SER A 53 6.45 6.60 -3.35
CA SER A 53 5.63 7.24 -2.33
C SER A 53 4.27 6.58 -2.16
N PHE A 54 3.63 6.88 -1.04
CA PHE A 54 2.20 6.66 -0.84
C PHE A 54 1.63 7.72 0.11
N CYS A 55 0.31 7.87 0.12
CA CYS A 55 -0.38 8.76 1.05
C CYS A 55 -1.01 7.96 2.18
N VAL A 56 -0.71 8.34 3.43
CA VAL A 56 -1.28 7.74 4.64
C VAL A 56 -2.19 8.72 5.35
N GLN A 57 -3.35 8.25 5.82
CA GLN A 57 -4.29 9.08 6.55
C GLN A 57 -3.71 9.48 7.91
N ASN A 58 -3.79 10.77 8.27
CA ASN A 58 -3.22 11.28 9.53
C ASN A 58 -3.87 10.67 10.78
N THR A 59 -5.09 10.14 10.66
CA THR A 59 -5.80 9.43 11.74
C THR A 59 -5.51 7.93 11.80
N SER A 60 -4.57 7.42 11.00
CA SER A 60 -4.17 6.02 11.02
C SER A 60 -3.60 5.63 12.39
N THR A 61 -4.16 4.59 12.99
CA THR A 61 -3.64 3.99 14.24
C THR A 61 -2.52 2.98 13.99
N THR A 62 -2.28 2.61 12.73
CA THR A 62 -1.24 1.66 12.33
C THR A 62 0.05 2.38 11.94
N TRP A 63 -0.07 3.52 11.28
CA TRP A 63 1.08 4.26 10.77
C TRP A 63 2.11 4.62 11.85
N PRO A 64 1.72 5.11 13.04
CA PRO A 64 2.69 5.40 14.11
C PRO A 64 3.51 4.18 14.57
N LYS A 65 3.02 2.96 14.36
CA LYS A 65 3.76 1.73 14.68
C LYS A 65 4.81 1.39 13.62
N LEU A 66 4.63 1.88 12.40
CA LEU A 66 5.49 1.64 11.26
C LEU A 66 6.53 2.75 11.06
N THR A 67 6.30 3.97 11.57
CA THR A 67 7.23 5.10 11.37
C THR A 67 8.59 4.94 12.03
N GLY A 68 8.70 4.09 13.06
CA GLY A 68 9.94 3.87 13.81
C GLY A 68 10.77 2.68 13.32
N VAL A 69 10.28 1.90 12.36
CA VAL A 69 10.99 0.71 11.87
C VAL A 69 12.07 1.10 10.85
N PRO A 70 13.20 0.38 10.81
CA PRO A 70 14.29 0.72 9.88
C PRO A 70 13.92 0.44 8.42
N MET A 71 13.17 -0.65 8.17
CA MET A 71 12.75 -1.05 6.83
C MET A 71 11.26 -1.44 6.78
N LEU A 72 10.60 -0.97 5.74
CA LEU A 72 9.24 -1.33 5.35
C LEU A 72 9.28 -2.22 4.12
N GLY A 73 8.54 -3.32 4.17
CA GLY A 73 8.26 -4.16 3.01
C GLY A 73 7.01 -3.66 2.28
N ILE A 74 7.13 -3.46 0.97
CA ILE A 74 6.02 -3.13 0.09
C ILE A 74 5.78 -4.34 -0.83
N SER A 75 4.57 -4.87 -0.85
CA SER A 75 4.17 -5.97 -1.74
C SER A 75 3.04 -5.52 -2.68
N VAL A 76 3.25 -5.57 -4.00
CA VAL A 76 2.23 -5.24 -5.00
C VAL A 76 1.29 -6.41 -5.19
N LEU A 77 0.05 -6.28 -4.71
CA LEU A 77 -0.89 -7.39 -4.60
C LEU A 77 -1.32 -7.91 -5.98
N GLY A 78 -1.31 -9.24 -6.12
CA GLY A 78 -1.76 -9.94 -7.33
C GLY A 78 -3.27 -10.13 -7.39
N GLU A 79 -3.81 -10.52 -8.55
CA GLU A 79 -5.25 -10.73 -8.76
C GLU A 79 -5.89 -11.88 -7.94
N ALA A 80 -5.06 -12.76 -7.38
CA ALA A 80 -5.47 -13.80 -6.44
C ALA A 80 -5.68 -13.27 -5.00
N HIS A 81 -5.29 -12.02 -4.72
CA HIS A 81 -5.27 -11.42 -3.38
C HIS A 81 -6.53 -10.63 -3.03
N ASP A 82 -7.68 -10.92 -3.65
CA ASP A 82 -8.95 -10.21 -3.39
C ASP A 82 -9.32 -10.20 -1.89
N ALA A 83 -9.17 -11.35 -1.23
CA ALA A 83 -9.40 -11.48 0.21
C ALA A 83 -8.36 -10.70 1.02
N ALA A 84 -7.09 -10.75 0.61
CA ALA A 84 -5.99 -10.06 1.28
C ALA A 84 -6.21 -8.55 1.33
N VAL A 85 -6.64 -7.94 0.22
CA VAL A 85 -6.91 -6.50 0.16
C VAL A 85 -7.94 -6.09 1.22
N ARG A 86 -9.00 -6.89 1.40
CA ARG A 86 -10.05 -6.62 2.38
C ARG A 86 -9.56 -6.83 3.82
N THR A 87 -8.82 -7.90 4.07
CA THR A 87 -8.28 -8.24 5.40
C THR A 87 -7.24 -7.20 5.85
N LEU A 88 -6.35 -6.75 4.96
CA LEU A 88 -5.34 -5.73 5.24
C LEU A 88 -5.96 -4.34 5.51
N ALA A 89 -7.13 -4.05 4.93
CA ALA A 89 -7.85 -2.81 5.16
C ALA A 89 -8.77 -2.85 6.41
N ALA A 90 -8.88 -4.00 7.08
CA ALA A 90 -9.74 -4.16 8.25
C ALA A 90 -9.30 -3.28 9.42
N LYS A 91 -10.26 -2.64 10.09
CA LYS A 91 -10.00 -1.78 11.26
C LYS A 91 -9.63 -2.58 12.51
N THR A 92 -10.06 -3.84 12.59
CA THR A 92 -9.87 -4.74 13.72
C THR A 92 -9.55 -6.15 13.21
N GLY A 93 -8.98 -6.99 14.09
CA GLY A 93 -8.61 -8.37 13.77
C GLY A 93 -7.19 -8.51 13.21
N ASP A 94 -6.82 -9.75 12.89
CA ASP A 94 -5.54 -10.08 12.29
C ASP A 94 -5.57 -9.75 10.79
N ARG A 95 -4.83 -8.70 10.41
CA ARG A 95 -4.72 -8.21 9.03
C ARG A 95 -3.97 -9.16 8.10
N PHE A 96 -3.23 -10.11 8.66
CA PHE A 96 -2.45 -11.10 7.92
C PHE A 96 -3.06 -12.50 7.97
N ALA A 97 -4.29 -12.63 8.49
CA ALA A 97 -4.99 -13.91 8.53
C ALA A 97 -5.14 -14.50 7.12
N GLY A 98 -4.66 -15.74 6.95
CA GLY A 98 -4.69 -16.45 5.67
C GLY A 98 -3.63 -16.00 4.65
N LEU A 99 -2.70 -15.12 5.04
CA LEU A 99 -1.58 -14.70 4.19
C LEU A 99 -0.28 -15.37 4.60
N GLU A 100 0.41 -15.93 3.62
CA GLU A 100 1.77 -16.40 3.78
C GLU A 100 2.73 -15.21 3.64
N THR A 101 3.54 -14.95 4.68
CA THR A 101 4.44 -13.81 4.73
C THR A 101 5.89 -14.23 4.93
N VAL A 102 6.81 -13.37 4.51
CA VAL A 102 8.25 -13.48 4.79
C VAL A 102 8.70 -12.21 5.49
N SER A 103 9.31 -12.33 6.66
CA SER A 103 10.01 -11.25 7.35
C SER A 103 11.51 -11.38 7.07
N ASN A 104 12.22 -10.26 6.95
CA ASN A 104 13.68 -10.28 6.93
C ASN A 104 14.27 -9.69 8.22
N ASP A 105 15.60 -9.77 8.35
CA ASP A 105 16.33 -9.34 9.55
C ASP A 105 16.20 -7.83 9.84
N ALA A 106 15.86 -7.03 8.81
CA ALA A 106 15.59 -5.60 8.97
C ALA A 106 14.13 -5.30 9.38
N GLY A 107 13.32 -6.34 9.59
CA GLY A 107 11.92 -6.24 9.99
C GLY A 107 10.96 -5.93 8.83
N ALA A 108 11.42 -5.83 7.58
CA ALA A 108 10.51 -5.67 6.44
C ALA A 108 9.70 -6.96 6.23
N VAL A 109 8.39 -6.81 6.01
CA VAL A 109 7.47 -7.95 5.81
C VAL A 109 6.90 -7.93 4.40
N PHE A 110 6.96 -9.07 3.73
CA PHE A 110 6.47 -9.26 2.38
C PHE A 110 5.41 -10.35 2.32
N ILE A 111 4.47 -10.23 1.37
CA ILE A 111 3.40 -11.21 1.14
C ILE A 111 3.83 -12.11 -0.03
N LYS A 112 3.77 -13.43 0.13
CA LYS A 112 4.08 -14.36 -0.96
C LYS A 112 3.02 -14.33 -2.05
N GLY A 113 3.40 -14.68 -3.28
CA GLY A 113 2.50 -14.71 -4.43
C GLY A 113 2.16 -13.33 -5.03
N THR A 114 2.83 -12.26 -4.58
CA THR A 114 2.66 -10.91 -5.13
C THR A 114 3.64 -10.63 -6.27
N SER A 115 3.29 -9.69 -7.16
CA SER A 115 4.08 -9.42 -8.37
C SER A 115 5.40 -8.70 -8.11
N VAL A 116 5.46 -7.85 -7.09
CA VAL A 116 6.67 -7.07 -6.76
C VAL A 116 6.82 -6.97 -5.25
N TRP A 117 8.07 -7.11 -4.78
CA TRP A 117 8.51 -6.73 -3.45
C TRP A 117 9.49 -5.57 -3.54
N LEU A 118 9.30 -4.56 -2.70
CA LEU A 118 10.24 -3.45 -2.51
C LEU A 118 10.57 -3.35 -1.02
N GLU A 119 11.85 -3.50 -0.68
CA GLU A 119 12.34 -3.09 0.64
C GLU A 119 12.64 -1.59 0.60
N SER A 120 12.17 -0.84 1.59
CA SER A 120 12.30 0.61 1.56
C SER A 120 12.38 1.24 2.95
N ALA A 121 13.08 2.37 3.04
CA ALA A 121 13.15 3.19 4.25
C ALA A 121 12.48 4.55 4.02
N ILE A 122 11.95 5.16 5.08
CA ILE A 122 11.34 6.50 5.00
C ILE A 122 12.43 7.52 4.68
N GLU A 123 12.24 8.26 3.59
CA GLU A 123 13.11 9.35 3.14
C GLU A 123 12.56 10.71 3.59
N GLN A 124 11.25 10.92 3.43
CA GLN A 124 10.60 12.20 3.73
C GLN A 124 9.13 12.02 4.09
N LEU A 125 8.64 12.84 5.01
CA LEU A 125 7.22 12.97 5.36
C LEU A 125 6.75 14.38 4.99
N VAL A 126 5.77 14.48 4.09
CA VAL A 126 5.25 15.76 3.60
C VAL A 126 3.78 15.92 4.03
N PRO A 127 3.45 16.92 4.86
CA PRO A 127 2.05 17.21 5.21
C PRO A 127 1.22 17.56 3.97
N ALA A 128 0.07 16.93 3.81
CA ALA A 128 -0.80 17.08 2.64
C ALA A 128 -2.28 17.01 3.05
N GLY A 129 -2.76 18.03 3.75
CA GLY A 129 -4.14 18.10 4.24
C GLY A 129 -4.42 17.06 5.32
N ASP A 130 -5.41 16.19 5.10
CA ASP A 130 -5.79 15.11 6.03
C ASP A 130 -4.94 13.83 5.88
N HIS A 131 -3.95 13.87 4.99
CA HIS A 131 -2.96 12.83 4.76
C HIS A 131 -1.53 13.37 4.91
N THR A 132 -0.59 12.44 5.02
CA THR A 132 0.85 12.67 4.87
C THR A 132 1.33 11.89 3.66
N ILE A 133 2.07 12.54 2.76
CA ILE A 133 2.79 11.86 1.69
C ILE A 133 4.07 11.31 2.29
N VAL A 134 4.24 10.00 2.23
CA VAL A 134 5.43 9.29 2.69
C VAL A 134 6.27 9.00 1.45
N VAL A 135 7.44 9.61 1.36
CA VAL A 135 8.44 9.28 0.34
C VAL A 135 9.39 8.25 0.94
N LEU A 136 9.65 7.18 0.20
CA LEU A 136 10.52 6.10 0.61
C LEU A 136 11.64 5.89 -0.39
N ARG A 137 12.83 5.63 0.12
CA ARG A 137 13.97 5.18 -0.66
C ARG A 137 13.93 3.67 -0.77
N VAL A 138 14.10 3.16 -1.98
CA VAL A 138 14.11 1.72 -2.24
C VAL A 138 15.53 1.18 -2.10
N ASN A 139 15.67 0.10 -1.34
CA ASN A 139 16.95 -0.56 -1.06
C ASN A 139 17.08 -1.88 -1.83
N GLN A 140 15.99 -2.63 -1.97
CA GLN A 140 15.96 -3.89 -2.70
C GLN A 140 14.65 -4.06 -3.47
N VAL A 141 14.71 -4.78 -4.58
CA VAL A 141 13.56 -5.08 -5.44
C VAL A 141 13.58 -6.55 -5.83
N LYS A 142 12.41 -7.19 -5.81
CA LYS A 142 12.16 -8.50 -6.42
C LYS A 142 10.89 -8.44 -7.26
N VAL A 143 10.92 -9.05 -8.43
CA VAL A 143 9.80 -9.07 -9.37
C VAL A 143 9.46 -10.52 -9.74
N ASP A 144 8.16 -10.83 -9.76
CA ASP A 144 7.61 -12.03 -10.37
C ASP A 144 6.71 -11.63 -11.55
N PRO A 145 7.18 -11.82 -12.80
CA PRO A 145 6.43 -11.39 -13.99
C PRO A 145 5.19 -12.25 -14.27
N ASN A 146 5.03 -13.39 -13.59
CA ASN A 146 3.91 -14.31 -13.84
C ASN A 146 2.67 -13.97 -13.03
N VAL A 147 2.74 -12.99 -12.13
CA VAL A 147 1.63 -12.56 -11.28
C VAL A 147 1.01 -11.30 -11.84
N ALA A 148 -0.22 -11.41 -12.37
CA ALA A 148 -1.01 -10.25 -12.77
C ALA A 148 -1.45 -9.45 -11.51
N PRO A 149 -1.41 -8.10 -11.52
CA PRO A 149 -1.76 -7.29 -10.37
C PRO A 149 -3.28 -7.19 -10.18
N ILE A 150 -3.71 -6.95 -8.94
CA ILE A 150 -5.09 -6.51 -8.67
C ILE A 150 -5.23 -5.01 -8.90
N VAL A 151 -6.38 -4.60 -9.47
CA VAL A 151 -6.72 -3.20 -9.69
C VAL A 151 -7.90 -2.80 -8.81
N PHE A 152 -7.77 -1.70 -8.08
CA PHE A 152 -8.87 -1.08 -7.34
C PHE A 152 -9.46 0.05 -8.17
N HIS A 153 -10.76 -0.06 -8.49
CA HIS A 153 -11.47 0.92 -9.31
C HIS A 153 -12.94 0.98 -8.90
N ARG A 154 -13.42 2.19 -8.58
CA ARG A 154 -14.79 2.50 -8.14
C ARG A 154 -15.24 1.65 -6.95
N SER A 155 -14.37 1.52 -5.96
CA SER A 155 -14.57 0.69 -4.76
C SER A 155 -14.70 -0.81 -5.02
N VAL A 156 -14.27 -1.30 -6.19
CA VAL A 156 -14.31 -2.72 -6.55
C VAL A 156 -12.93 -3.18 -7.01
N LEU A 157 -12.60 -4.43 -6.69
CA LEU A 157 -11.41 -5.11 -7.17
C LEU A 157 -11.66 -5.66 -8.58
N ARG A 158 -10.72 -5.44 -9.47
CA ARG A 158 -10.78 -5.75 -10.90
C ARG A 158 -9.49 -6.47 -11.32
N ARG A 159 -9.62 -7.27 -12.36
CA ARG A 159 -8.50 -7.92 -13.06
C ARG A 159 -8.25 -7.18 -14.38
N LEU A 160 -7.01 -7.21 -14.86
CA LEU A 160 -6.71 -6.71 -16.19
C LEU A 160 -7.35 -7.63 -17.25
N GLY A 161 -7.80 -7.05 -18.35
CA GLY A 161 -8.24 -7.83 -19.50
C GLY A 161 -7.04 -8.51 -20.17
N VAL A 162 -7.29 -9.68 -20.76
CA VAL A 162 -6.34 -10.40 -21.62
C VAL A 162 -6.59 -10.03 -23.06
#